data_AF-A0A0B7MA25-F1
#
_entry.id   AF-A0A0B7MA25-F1
#
_cell.length_a   1.000
_cell.length_b   1.000
_cell.length_c   1.000
_cell.angle_alpha   90.00
_cell.angle_beta   90.00
_cell.angle_gamma   90.00
#
_symmetry.space_group_name_H-M   'P 1'
#
loop_
_entity.id
_entity.type
_entity.pdbx_description
1 polymer ?
#
loop_
_entity_poly.entity_id
_entity_poly.type
_entity_poly.pdbx_seq_one_letter_code
_entity_poly.pdbx_strand_id
1 'polypeptide(L)' 'MGLPVIHEYHHNLKKVVQQISQICLSEEFITLTKELEELYARTQAERAAITAFQDALYTLIAQEEIELRNPGA' A
#
# COMPACT_ATOMS: atom_id res chain seq x y z
N MET A 1 -15.68 -16.97 -31.90
CA MET A 1 -15.69 -15.55 -31.48
C MET A 1 -15.18 -15.51 -30.04
N GLY A 2 -13.86 -15.40 -29.86
CA GLY A 2 -13.24 -15.34 -28.53
C GLY A 2 -13.48 -13.96 -27.93
N LEU A 3 -14.17 -13.91 -26.78
CA LEU A 3 -14.40 -12.68 -26.04
C LEU A 3 -13.05 -12.10 -25.58
N PRO A 4 -12.83 -10.78 -25.66
CA PRO A 4 -11.59 -10.18 -25.21
C PRO A 4 -11.51 -10.27 -23.67
N VAL A 5 -10.68 -11.19 -23.17
CA VAL A 5 -10.36 -11.38 -21.74
C VAL A 5 -9.36 -10.29 -21.28
N ILE A 6 -9.67 -9.04 -21.60
CA ILE A 6 -8.84 -7.89 -21.27
C ILE A 6 -9.84 -6.84 -20.84
N HIS A 7 -10.13 -6.67 -19.55
CA HIS A 7 -10.56 -5.37 -19.02
C HIS A 7 -10.66 -5.37 -17.49
N GLU A 8 -11.10 -6.46 -16.86
CA GLU A 8 -11.35 -6.46 -15.41
C GLU A 8 -10.06 -6.40 -14.58
N TYR A 9 -9.06 -7.21 -14.91
CA TYR A 9 -7.76 -7.22 -14.21
C TYR A 9 -7.04 -5.87 -14.29
N HIS A 10 -6.99 -5.26 -15.47
CA HIS A 10 -6.35 -3.96 -15.67
C HIS A 10 -7.13 -2.83 -14.97
N HIS A 11 -8.46 -2.90 -14.93
CA HIS A 11 -9.28 -1.91 -14.25
C HIS A 11 -9.12 -1.98 -12.73
N ASN A 12 -9.07 -3.20 -12.17
CA ASN A 12 -8.80 -3.42 -10.76
C ASN A 12 -7.41 -2.95 -10.36
N LEU A 13 -6.39 -3.22 -11.19
CA LEU A 13 -5.03 -2.75 -10.93
C LEU A 13 -4.94 -1.22 -10.97
N LYS A 14 -5.63 -0.56 -11.91
CA LYS A 14 -5.68 0.91 -11.94
C LYS A 14 -6.33 1.50 -10.69
N LYS A 15 -7.41 0.89 -10.19
CA LYS A 15 -8.08 1.30 -8.96
C LYS A 15 -7.17 1.15 -7.75
N VAL A 16 -6.48 0.01 -7.64
CA VAL A 16 -5.51 -0.25 -6.56
C VAL A 16 -4.37 0.76 -6.59
N VAL A 17 -3.78 1.03 -7.76
CA VAL A 17 -2.71 2.04 -7.90
C VAL A 17 -3.20 3.43 -7.48
N GLN A 18 -4.42 3.79 -7.85
CA GLN A 18 -5.00 5.06 -7.46
C GLN A 18 -5.17 5.17 -5.94
N GLN A 19 -5.71 4.13 -5.28
CA GLN A 19 -5.89 4.13 -3.82
C GLN A 19 -4.54 4.16 -3.09
N ILE A 20 -3.58 3.34 -3.50
CA ILE A 20 -2.22 3.35 -2.92
C ILE A 20 -1.58 4.73 -3.11
N SER A 21 -1.73 5.37 -4.27
CA SER A 21 -1.17 6.70 -4.51
C SER A 21 -1.79 7.77 -3.62
N GLN A 22 -3.08 7.66 -3.31
CA GLN A 22 -3.76 8.57 -2.38
C GLN A 22 -3.24 8.39 -0.95
N ILE A 23 -3.07 7.14 -0.52
CA ILE A 23 -2.44 6.83 0.78
C ILE A 23 -1.03 7.39 0.84
N CYS A 24 -0.18 7.10 -0.14
CA CYS A 24 1.22 7.53 -0.12
C CYS A 24 1.40 9.06 -0.12
N LEU A 25 0.39 9.81 -0.56
CA LEU A 25 0.39 11.27 -0.57
C LEU A 25 -0.33 11.89 0.64
N SER A 26 -0.93 11.07 1.51
CA SER A 26 -1.63 11.55 2.70
C SER A 26 -0.63 12.01 3.77
N GLU A 27 -0.98 13.06 4.51
CA GLU A 27 -0.17 13.55 5.62
C GLU A 27 -0.06 12.50 6.74
N GLU A 28 -1.13 11.73 6.95
CA GLU A 28 -1.17 10.62 7.90
C GLU A 28 -0.11 9.56 7.57
N PHE A 29 -0.02 9.13 6.30
CA PHE A 29 0.98 8.15 5.87
C PHE A 29 2.40 8.68 6.04
N ILE A 30 2.66 9.91 5.61
CA ILE A 30 3.97 10.53 5.71
C ILE A 30 4.41 10.66 7.17
N THR A 31 3.49 11.04 8.05
CA THR A 31 3.74 11.18 9.49
C THR A 31 4.03 9.82 10.12
N LEU A 32 3.15 8.83 9.89
CA LEU A 32 3.31 7.48 10.41
C LEU A 32 4.63 6.83 9.94
N THR A 33 4.98 7.00 8.67
CA THR A 33 6.22 6.46 8.10
C THR A 33 7.44 7.04 8.82
N LYS A 34 7.46 8.35 9.09
CA LYS A 34 8.57 8.99 9.81
C LYS A 34 8.67 8.52 11.26
N GLU A 35 7.54 8.41 11.95
CA GLU A 35 7.51 7.92 13.34
C GLU A 35 8.04 6.48 13.44
N LEU A 36 7.62 5.60 12.52
CA LEU A 36 8.10 4.23 12.44
C LEU A 36 9.57 4.15 12.04
N GLU A 37 10.02 5.01 11.11
CA GLU A 37 11.42 5.06 10.71
C GLU A 37 12.32 5.47 11.88
N GLU A 38 11.93 6.51 12.63
CA GLU A 38 12.65 6.94 13.83
C GLU A 38 12.67 5.85 14.91
N LEU A 39 11.59 5.09 15.05
CA LEU A 39 11.51 3.96 15.98
C LEU A 39 12.46 2.83 15.56
N TYR A 40 12.45 2.45 14.28
CA TYR A 40 13.27 1.36 13.74
C TYR A 40 14.75 1.72 13.59
N ALA A 41 15.07 3.01 13.40
CA ALA A 41 16.45 3.49 13.39
C ALA A 41 17.13 3.30 14.77
N ARG A 42 16.36 3.36 15.87
CA ARG A 42 16.88 3.15 17.23
C ARG A 42 17.24 1.69 17.51
N THR A 43 16.71 0.73 16.75
CA THR A 43 16.88 -0.70 16.96
C THR A 43 17.88 -1.37 15.99
N GLN A 44 18.70 -0.59 15.27
CA GLN A 44 19.69 -1.07 14.28
C GLN A 44 19.09 -1.85 13.10
N ALA A 45 17.90 -1.47 12.62
CA ALA A 45 17.41 -2.00 11.37
C ALA A 45 18.19 -1.38 10.19
N GLU A 46 19.05 -2.15 9.52
CA GLU A 46 19.71 -1.78 8.24
C GLU A 46 18.72 -1.35 7.14
N ARG A 47 17.41 -1.48 7.38
CA ARG A 47 16.31 -1.15 6.47
C ARG A 47 15.17 -0.40 7.15
N ALA A 48 15.44 0.35 8.21
CA ALA A 48 14.43 1.09 8.99
C ALA A 48 13.41 1.83 8.11
N ALA A 49 13.88 2.57 7.09
CA ALA A 49 13.01 3.30 6.16
C ALA A 49 12.10 2.39 5.33
N ILE A 50 12.61 1.26 4.83
CA ILE A 50 11.82 0.32 4.02
C ILE A 50 10.77 -0.38 4.88
N THR A 51 11.16 -0.83 6.08
CA THR A 51 10.24 -1.47 7.02
C THR A 51 9.16 -0.50 7.48
N ALA A 52 9.53 0.74 7.84
CA ALA A 52 8.60 1.78 8.24
C ALA A 52 7.58 2.10 7.14
N PHE A 53 8.04 2.22 5.89
CA PHE A 53 7.17 2.45 4.75
C PHE A 53 6.19 1.28 4.55
N GLN A 54 6.68 0.04 4.62
CA GLN A 54 5.85 -1.15 4.44
C GLN A 54 4.77 -1.27 5.52
N ASP A 55 5.16 -1.05 6.78
CA ASP A 55 4.25 -1.14 7.91
C ASP A 55 3.23 -0.02 7.90
N ALA A 56 3.64 1.23 7.64
CA ALA A 56 2.72 2.36 7.52
C ALA A 56 1.69 2.14 6.40
N LEU A 57 2.14 1.62 5.25
CA LEU A 57 1.27 1.35 4.12
C LEU A 57 0.29 0.23 4.43
N TYR A 58 0.77 -0.85 5.06
CA TYR A 58 -0.08 -1.95 5.50
C TYR A 58 -1.15 -1.49 6.50
N THR A 59 -0.77 -0.69 7.49
CA THR A 59 -1.69 -0.14 8.49
C THR A 59 -2.80 0.66 7.84
N LEU A 60 -2.48 1.56 6.91
CA LEU A 60 -3.49 2.40 6.25
C LEU A 60 -4.37 1.62 5.26
N ILE A 61 -3.79 0.67 4.51
CA ILE A 61 -4.58 -0.24 3.66
C ILE A 61 -5.57 -1.06 4.50
N ALA A 62 -5.14 -1.54 5.66
CA ALA A 62 -5.99 -2.31 6.58
C ALA A 62 -7.08 -1.44 7.23
N GLN A 63 -6.78 -0.17 7.54
CA GLN A 63 -7.77 0.78 8.08
C GLN A 63 -8.81 1.22 7.04
N GLU A 64 -8.40 1.45 5.80
CA GLU A 64 -9.29 1.86 4.71
C GLU A 64 -10.09 0.69 4.10
N GLU A 65 -9.96 -0.52 4.66
CA GLU A 65 -10.52 -1.78 4.11
C GLU A 65 -10.31 -1.87 2.59
N ILE A 66 -9.13 -1.47 2.10
CA ILE A 66 -8.86 -1.56 0.66
C ILE A 66 -8.90 -3.03 0.30
N GLU A 67 -9.99 -3.43 -0.35
CA GLU A 67 -10.15 -4.76 -0.90
C GLU A 67 -9.14 -4.95 -2.02
N LEU A 68 -7.95 -5.44 -1.66
CA LEU A 68 -6.99 -6.04 -2.58
C LEU A 68 -7.50 -7.43 -3.03
N ARG A 69 -8.80 -7.54 -3.30
CA ARG A 69 -9.45 -8.80 -3.64
C ARG A 69 -8.96 -9.23 -5.02
N ASN A 70 -8.13 -10.26 -5.03
CA ASN A 70 -7.92 -11.09 -6.20
C ASN A 70 -9.22 -11.89 -6.40
N PRO A 71 -9.98 -11.74 -7.50
CA PRO A 71 -11.23 -12.49 -7.72
C PRO A 71 -10.99 -13.96 -8.12
N GLY A 72 -9.97 -14.63 -7.57
CA GLY A 72 -9.52 -15.94 -8.02
C GLY A 72 -8.89 -16.83 -6.96
N ALA A 73 -9.54 -16.98 -5.80
CA ALA A 73 -9.30 -18.08 -4.86
C ALA A 73 -10.62 -18.82 -4.61
#